data_AF-A0A6G0WBZ4-F1
#
_entry.id   AF-A0A6G0WBZ4-F1
#
_cell.length_a   1.000
_cell.length_b   1.000
_cell.length_c   1.000
_cell.angle_alpha   90.00
_cell.angle_beta   90.00
_cell.angle_gamma   90.00
#
_symmetry.space_group_name_H-M   'P 1'
#
loop_
_entity.id
_entity.type
_entity.pdbx_description
1 polymer ?
#
loop_
_entity_poly.entity_id
_entity_poly.type
_entity_poly.pdbx_seq_one_letter_code
_entity_poly.pdbx_strand_id
1 'polypeptide(L)'
;MGDEDLVVMLSNRDEQHLLHLVEVIGRYAANARLEERDDIALLHEESSRALKNQILDLEEEALRQTREECAAYQARAGFAQLRPKEDESFGDDDARHGHENKDVKLDVSKFSGKESDHVMRWLLQVTIAADALCIRKESIKVAFAMSHLKGRAEAWAYSLRMGNPNCFPTLEDFASQLKKAFLPPNSDFRNRSRFLNAAQGKQTIREFVHELRYLYASMNDERSLPESTRVTVFMNGLNKGPARTELFRRYPETFDEAVSIALSEDFSQNLARASASDSMDMDISSMGQIPQRDQAGQPSPDKRCYECKQPGHFARNCPQRSDSRRRDMSPRRSQSRADSSSFPGRGQSERVPFSPRSQGKGSTQ
;
A
#
# COMPACT_ATOMS: atom_id res chain seq x y z
N MET A 1 -15.88 -56.52 -43.69
CA MET A 1 -15.72 -57.91 -43.23
C MET A 1 -16.29 -57.97 -41.84
N GLY A 2 -17.29 -58.82 -41.62
CA GLY A 2 -17.97 -58.90 -40.32
C GLY A 2 -17.05 -59.50 -39.26
N ASP A 3 -17.28 -59.14 -37.99
CA ASP A 3 -16.48 -59.59 -36.84
C ASP A 3 -16.35 -61.13 -36.76
N GLU A 4 -17.31 -61.88 -37.31
CA GLU A 4 -17.29 -63.35 -37.29
C GLU A 4 -16.23 -63.97 -38.23
N ASP A 5 -15.90 -63.33 -39.36
CA ASP A 5 -14.87 -63.83 -40.30
C ASP A 5 -13.44 -63.66 -39.74
N LEU A 6 -13.25 -62.67 -38.86
CA LEU A 6 -11.97 -62.39 -38.23
C LEU A 6 -11.64 -63.42 -37.14
N VAL A 7 -12.65 -63.87 -36.39
CA VAL A 7 -12.50 -64.88 -35.33
C VAL A 7 -12.11 -66.24 -35.89
N VAL A 8 -12.68 -66.66 -37.02
CA VAL A 8 -12.35 -67.93 -37.69
C VAL A 8 -10.92 -67.91 -38.26
N MET A 9 -10.47 -66.77 -38.79
CA MET A 9 -9.10 -66.59 -39.31
C MET A 9 -8.02 -66.60 -38.22
N LEU A 10 -8.37 -66.20 -36.99
CA LEU A 10 -7.44 -66.12 -35.85
C LEU A 10 -7.41 -67.42 -35.02
N SER A 11 -8.42 -68.29 -35.15
CA SER A 11 -8.53 -69.53 -34.36
C SER A 11 -7.60 -70.67 -34.82
N ASN A 12 -7.00 -70.57 -36.02
CA ASN A 12 -6.19 -71.63 -36.64
C ASN A 12 -4.68 -71.27 -36.76
N ARG A 13 -4.18 -70.29 -36.00
CA ARG A 13 -2.77 -69.84 -36.06
C ARG A 13 -2.01 -70.17 -34.77
N ASP A 14 -0.74 -70.57 -34.91
CA ASP A 14 0.16 -70.83 -33.77
C ASP A 14 0.29 -69.60 -32.85
N GLU A 15 0.47 -69.85 -31.54
CA GLU A 15 0.54 -68.82 -30.48
C GLU A 15 1.57 -67.72 -30.78
N GLN A 16 2.71 -68.09 -31.38
CA GLN A 16 3.76 -67.15 -31.80
C GLN A 16 3.31 -66.20 -32.93
N HIS A 17 2.47 -66.67 -33.85
CA HIS A 17 1.92 -65.84 -34.92
C HIS A 17 0.85 -64.86 -34.40
N LEU A 18 0.08 -65.25 -33.40
CA LEU A 18 -0.89 -64.37 -32.74
C LEU A 18 -0.19 -63.26 -31.93
N LEU A 19 0.87 -63.60 -31.19
CA LEU A 19 1.68 -62.62 -30.48
C LEU A 19 2.33 -61.60 -31.43
N HIS A 20 2.88 -62.05 -32.55
CA HIS A 20 3.44 -61.15 -33.56
C HIS A 20 2.39 -60.23 -34.17
N LEU A 21 1.18 -60.74 -34.42
CA LEU A 21 0.07 -59.93 -34.96
C LEU A 21 -0.37 -58.85 -33.96
N VAL A 22 -0.49 -59.18 -32.68
CA VAL A 22 -0.81 -58.21 -31.62
C VAL A 22 0.28 -57.13 -31.51
N GLU A 23 1.55 -57.51 -31.61
CA GLU A 23 2.66 -56.56 -31.60
C GLU A 23 2.60 -55.60 -32.80
N VAL A 24 2.36 -56.13 -34.00
CA VAL A 24 2.24 -55.32 -35.22
C VAL A 24 1.04 -54.38 -35.12
N ILE A 25 -0.15 -54.87 -34.72
CA ILE A 25 -1.33 -54.02 -34.52
C ILE A 25 -1.07 -52.95 -33.44
N GLY A 26 -0.38 -53.30 -32.35
CA GLY A 26 0.01 -52.37 -31.30
C GLY A 26 0.91 -51.26 -31.81
N ARG A 27 1.90 -51.58 -32.67
CA ARG A 27 2.76 -50.58 -33.32
C ARG A 27 2.00 -49.69 -34.29
N TYR A 28 1.10 -50.26 -35.11
CA TYR A 28 0.24 -49.47 -36.00
C TYR A 28 -0.69 -48.52 -35.22
N ALA A 29 -1.29 -49.00 -34.12
CA ALA A 29 -2.14 -48.18 -33.27
C ALA A 29 -1.34 -47.08 -32.53
N ALA A 30 -0.11 -47.36 -32.11
CA ALA A 30 0.77 -46.36 -31.50
C ALA A 30 1.21 -45.29 -32.51
N ASN A 31 1.56 -45.69 -33.73
CA ASN A 31 1.91 -44.77 -34.81
C ASN A 31 0.73 -43.89 -35.21
N ALA A 32 -0.48 -44.46 -35.36
CA ALA A 32 -1.68 -43.69 -35.64
C ALA A 32 -1.97 -42.63 -34.56
N ARG A 33 -1.76 -42.95 -33.27
CA ARG A 33 -1.91 -41.98 -32.18
C ARG A 33 -0.84 -40.89 -32.17
N LEU A 34 0.37 -41.18 -32.67
CA LEU A 34 1.44 -40.19 -32.80
C LEU A 34 1.14 -39.24 -33.96
N GLU A 35 0.71 -39.77 -35.10
CA GLU A 35 0.26 -38.98 -36.25
C GLU A 35 -0.90 -38.05 -35.88
N GLU A 36 -1.94 -38.55 -35.20
CA GLU A 36 -3.05 -37.72 -34.70
C GLU A 36 -2.57 -36.63 -33.73
N ARG A 37 -1.58 -36.93 -32.87
CA ARG A 37 -1.03 -35.97 -31.92
C ARG A 37 -0.21 -34.88 -32.61
N ASP A 38 0.56 -35.25 -33.63
CA ASP A 38 1.37 -34.33 -34.40
C ASP A 38 0.49 -33.41 -35.27
N ASP A 39 -0.61 -33.95 -35.84
CA ASP A 39 -1.62 -33.16 -36.55
C ASP A 39 -2.32 -32.15 -35.63
N ILE A 40 -2.70 -32.57 -34.41
CA ILE A 40 -3.28 -31.66 -33.40
C ILE A 40 -2.28 -30.56 -33.00
N ALA A 41 -0.99 -30.90 -32.85
CA ALA A 41 0.05 -29.95 -32.51
C ALA A 41 0.26 -28.90 -33.63
N LEU A 42 0.26 -29.35 -34.89
CA LEU A 42 0.35 -28.45 -36.05
C LEU A 42 -0.86 -27.52 -36.14
N LEU A 43 -2.08 -28.04 -35.97
CA LEU A 43 -3.30 -27.24 -35.94
C LEU A 43 -3.29 -26.20 -34.81
N HIS A 44 -2.80 -26.58 -33.63
CA HIS A 44 -2.66 -25.65 -32.50
C HIS A 44 -1.63 -24.55 -32.79
N GLU A 45 -0.51 -24.90 -33.44
CA GLU A 45 0.51 -23.92 -33.82
C GLU A 45 0.01 -22.96 -34.90
N GLU A 46 -0.71 -23.45 -35.91
CA GLU A 46 -1.34 -22.64 -36.95
C GLU A 46 -2.42 -21.71 -36.37
N SER A 47 -3.28 -22.22 -35.49
CA SER A 47 -4.28 -21.42 -34.78
C SER A 47 -3.62 -20.34 -33.90
N SER A 48 -2.54 -20.70 -33.19
CA SER A 48 -1.77 -19.76 -32.37
C SER A 48 -1.11 -18.68 -33.22
N ARG A 49 -0.58 -19.01 -34.41
CA ARG A 49 -0.01 -18.04 -35.34
C ARG A 49 -1.08 -17.11 -35.91
N ALA A 50 -2.24 -17.66 -36.30
CA ALA A 50 -3.37 -16.87 -36.78
C ALA A 50 -3.88 -15.88 -35.73
N LEU A 51 -4.02 -16.32 -34.47
CA LEU A 51 -4.44 -15.46 -33.37
C LEU A 51 -3.43 -14.34 -33.10
N LYS A 52 -2.12 -14.65 -33.12
CA LYS A 52 -1.06 -13.65 -32.97
C LYS A 52 -1.11 -12.58 -34.07
N ASN A 53 -1.33 -12.99 -35.31
CA ASN A 53 -1.44 -12.05 -36.43
C ASN A 53 -2.68 -11.15 -36.28
N GLN A 54 -3.83 -11.72 -35.89
CA GLN A 54 -5.03 -10.93 -35.61
C GLN A 54 -4.82 -9.90 -34.48
N ILE A 55 -4.09 -10.27 -33.42
CA ILE A 55 -3.75 -9.35 -32.33
C ILE A 55 -2.87 -8.21 -32.85
N LEU A 56 -1.85 -8.51 -33.65
CA LEU A 56 -0.96 -7.50 -34.24
C LEU A 56 -1.73 -6.54 -35.16
N ASP A 57 -2.64 -7.05 -35.98
CA ASP A 57 -3.48 -6.23 -36.87
C ASP A 57 -4.39 -5.31 -36.06
N LEU A 58 -5.02 -5.80 -34.98
CA LEU A 58 -5.86 -5.00 -34.09
C LEU A 58 -5.06 -3.93 -33.33
N GLU A 59 -3.83 -4.25 -32.90
CA GLU A 59 -2.92 -3.29 -32.27
C GLU A 59 -2.52 -2.18 -33.26
N GLU A 60 -2.22 -2.53 -34.52
CA GLU A 60 -1.89 -1.56 -35.56
C GLU A 60 -3.10 -0.68 -35.92
N GLU A 61 -4.30 -1.25 -35.99
CA GLU A 61 -5.53 -0.49 -36.21
C GLU A 61 -5.84 0.48 -35.07
N ALA A 62 -5.67 0.06 -33.81
CA ALA A 62 -5.85 0.93 -32.65
C ALA A 62 -4.82 2.08 -32.63
N LEU A 63 -3.57 1.81 -32.98
CA LEU A 63 -2.53 2.83 -33.13
C LEU A 63 -2.84 3.80 -34.28
N ARG A 64 -3.40 3.31 -35.39
CA ARG A 64 -3.84 4.16 -36.50
C ARG A 64 -4.99 5.07 -36.07
N GLN A 65 -6.02 4.52 -35.39
CA GLN A 65 -7.15 5.31 -34.90
C GLN A 65 -6.72 6.40 -33.93
N THR A 66 -5.87 6.07 -32.95
CA THR A 66 -5.34 7.07 -32.01
C THR A 66 -4.52 8.15 -32.72
N ARG A 67 -3.73 7.79 -33.73
CA ARG A 67 -2.99 8.76 -34.56
C ARG A 67 -3.93 9.68 -35.36
N GLU A 68 -4.97 9.14 -35.96
CA GLU A 68 -5.99 9.89 -36.70
C GLU A 68 -6.78 10.82 -35.77
N GLU A 69 -7.14 10.36 -34.57
CA GLU A 69 -7.80 11.17 -33.54
C GLU A 69 -6.89 12.31 -33.04
N CYS A 70 -5.61 12.04 -32.80
CA CYS A 70 -4.63 13.08 -32.47
C CYS A 70 -4.46 14.09 -33.61
N ALA A 71 -4.41 13.63 -34.86
CA ALA A 71 -4.33 14.51 -36.02
C ALA A 71 -5.61 15.35 -36.20
N ALA A 72 -6.78 14.78 -35.99
CA ALA A 72 -8.06 15.48 -36.01
C ALA A 72 -8.17 16.51 -34.88
N TYR A 73 -7.67 16.17 -33.68
CA TYR A 73 -7.58 17.10 -32.56
C TYR A 73 -6.63 18.27 -32.86
N GLN A 74 -5.46 17.99 -33.43
CA GLN A 74 -4.50 19.01 -33.87
C GLN A 74 -5.05 19.90 -34.99
N ALA A 75 -5.78 19.32 -35.95
CA ALA A 75 -6.46 20.08 -37.01
C ALA A 75 -7.58 20.97 -36.46
N ARG A 76 -8.33 20.49 -35.46
CA ARG A 76 -9.34 21.31 -34.74
C ARG A 76 -8.71 22.42 -33.91
N ALA A 77 -7.49 22.22 -33.41
CA ALA A 77 -6.72 23.21 -32.66
C ALA A 77 -5.96 24.21 -33.57
N GLY A 78 -5.91 24.00 -34.89
CA GLY A 78 -5.01 24.69 -35.82
C GLY A 78 -5.67 25.70 -36.76
N PHE A 79 -6.13 26.84 -36.25
CA PHE A 79 -6.13 28.11 -37.00
C PHE A 79 -5.38 29.18 -36.18
N ALA A 80 -4.09 28.95 -35.97
CA ALA A 80 -3.18 29.94 -35.41
C ALA A 80 -1.75 29.69 -35.91
N GLN A 81 -1.56 29.71 -37.24
CA GLN A 81 -0.22 29.92 -37.80
C GLN A 81 0.01 31.43 -37.94
N LEU A 82 0.72 32.00 -36.97
CA LEU A 82 1.25 33.37 -37.08
C LEU A 82 2.39 33.37 -38.12
N ARG A 83 2.21 34.21 -39.15
CA ARG A 83 3.31 34.74 -39.96
C ARG A 83 4.33 35.43 -39.05
N PRO A 84 5.62 35.46 -39.42
CA PRO A 84 6.60 36.32 -38.75
C PRO A 84 6.19 37.78 -38.97
N LYS A 85 6.01 38.55 -37.89
CA LYS A 85 5.92 40.01 -37.94
C LYS A 85 7.19 40.59 -37.34
N GLU A 86 7.94 41.28 -38.19
CA GLU A 86 8.91 42.28 -37.79
C GLU A 86 8.17 43.46 -37.13
N ASP A 87 8.81 43.98 -36.08
CA ASP A 87 8.77 45.32 -35.48
C ASP A 87 7.50 46.17 -35.60
N GLU A 88 6.98 46.61 -34.44
CA GLU A 88 6.74 48.02 -34.07
C GLU A 88 5.88 48.09 -32.80
N SER A 89 6.12 49.15 -32.04
CA SER A 89 5.72 49.39 -30.65
C SER A 89 4.21 49.65 -30.37
N PHE A 90 3.89 49.64 -29.05
CA PHE A 90 2.94 50.52 -28.35
C PHE A 90 1.59 49.93 -27.84
N GLY A 91 1.40 49.93 -26.51
CA GLY A 91 0.15 50.32 -25.84
C GLY A 91 -0.89 49.25 -25.43
N ASP A 92 -0.92 48.98 -24.13
CA ASP A 92 -2.06 48.65 -23.22
C ASP A 92 -2.96 47.41 -23.35
N ASP A 93 -3.13 46.82 -22.16
CA ASP A 93 -4.32 46.20 -21.56
C ASP A 93 -4.90 44.86 -22.07
N ASP A 94 -4.65 43.89 -21.20
CA ASP A 94 -5.64 42.99 -20.60
C ASP A 94 -5.98 41.65 -21.30
N ALA A 95 -6.00 40.62 -20.44
CA ALA A 95 -6.55 39.28 -20.60
C ALA A 95 -6.17 38.46 -21.85
N ARG A 96 -5.25 37.49 -21.65
CA ARG A 96 -5.46 36.06 -21.94
C ARG A 96 -4.23 35.21 -21.58
N HIS A 97 -4.23 34.62 -20.38
CA HIS A 97 -3.37 33.48 -20.06
C HIS A 97 -3.88 32.25 -20.83
N GLY A 98 -3.53 32.15 -22.12
CA GLY A 98 -3.67 30.92 -22.88
C GLY A 98 -2.65 29.91 -22.36
N HIS A 99 -3.14 28.82 -21.77
CA HIS A 99 -2.30 27.65 -21.49
C HIS A 99 -1.74 27.12 -22.82
N GLU A 100 -0.51 27.50 -23.15
CA GLU A 100 0.30 26.75 -24.12
C GLU A 100 0.35 25.30 -23.64
N ASN A 101 -0.09 24.39 -24.50
CA ASN A 101 -0.04 22.95 -24.27
C ASN A 101 1.44 22.54 -24.37
N LYS A 102 2.18 22.72 -23.28
CA LYS A 102 3.58 22.29 -23.17
C LYS A 102 3.59 20.78 -23.34
N ASP A 103 4.32 20.28 -24.33
CA ASP A 103 4.62 18.86 -24.48
C ASP A 103 4.96 18.28 -23.10
N VAL A 104 4.26 17.23 -22.68
CA VAL A 104 4.47 16.59 -21.39
C VAL A 104 5.89 16.02 -21.40
N LYS A 105 6.84 16.77 -20.85
CA LYS A 105 8.21 16.33 -20.69
C LYS A 105 8.22 15.23 -19.64
N LEU A 106 8.29 13.99 -20.10
CA LEU A 106 8.53 12.83 -19.25
C LEU A 106 9.96 12.92 -18.70
N ASP A 107 10.10 13.56 -17.54
CA ASP A 107 11.39 13.71 -16.85
C ASP A 107 11.62 12.48 -15.97
N VAL A 108 12.54 11.61 -16.38
CA VAL A 108 12.98 10.49 -15.56
C VAL A 108 14.04 10.99 -14.59
N SER A 109 13.85 10.70 -13.30
CA SER A 109 14.82 11.09 -12.28
C SER A 109 16.19 10.47 -12.56
N LYS A 110 17.27 11.23 -12.38
CA LYS A 110 18.62 10.69 -12.59
C LYS A 110 19.05 9.75 -11.45
N PHE A 111 19.57 8.57 -11.78
CA PHE A 111 20.02 7.57 -10.82
C PHE A 111 21.53 7.65 -10.56
N SER A 112 21.93 7.85 -9.31
CA SER A 112 23.36 7.97 -8.95
C SER A 112 24.02 6.70 -8.44
N GLY A 113 23.22 5.69 -8.07
CA GLY A 113 23.70 4.49 -7.39
C GLY A 113 23.98 4.71 -5.91
N LYS A 114 23.38 5.71 -5.25
CA LYS A 114 23.43 5.87 -3.79
C LYS A 114 22.43 4.93 -3.10
N GLU A 115 22.66 4.61 -1.83
CA GLU A 115 21.74 3.77 -1.03
C GLU A 115 20.35 4.42 -0.85
N SER A 116 20.28 5.75 -0.91
CA SER A 116 19.02 6.51 -0.92
C SER A 116 18.22 6.35 -2.23
N ASP A 117 18.88 5.94 -3.31
CA ASP A 117 18.27 5.85 -4.62
C ASP A 117 17.65 4.45 -4.77
N HIS A 118 16.32 4.38 -4.82
CA HIS A 118 15.59 3.13 -4.98
C HIS A 118 15.69 2.60 -6.41
N VAL A 119 16.63 1.67 -6.64
CA VAL A 119 16.89 1.05 -7.95
C VAL A 119 15.61 0.52 -8.61
N MET A 120 14.77 -0.18 -7.85
CA MET A 120 13.52 -0.75 -8.35
C MET A 120 12.53 0.32 -8.83
N ARG A 121 12.37 1.39 -8.06
CA ARG A 121 11.52 2.52 -8.43
C ARG A 121 12.05 3.23 -9.67
N TRP A 122 13.36 3.43 -9.74
CA TRP A 122 13.98 4.08 -10.88
C TRP A 122 13.84 3.25 -12.17
N LEU A 123 14.07 1.93 -12.09
CA LEU A 123 13.86 1.03 -13.22
C LEU A 123 12.41 1.08 -13.71
N LEU A 124 11.43 1.08 -12.81
CA LEU A 124 10.01 1.22 -13.18
C LEU A 124 9.75 2.56 -13.91
N GLN A 125 10.31 3.67 -13.41
CA GLN A 125 10.17 4.97 -14.07
C GLN A 125 10.79 4.98 -15.48
N VAL A 126 11.96 4.37 -15.64
CA VAL A 126 12.63 4.25 -16.95
C VAL A 126 11.79 3.42 -17.90
N THR A 127 11.24 2.28 -17.45
CA THR A 127 10.38 1.43 -18.28
C THR A 127 9.11 2.16 -18.71
N ILE A 128 8.39 2.77 -17.77
CA ILE A 128 7.17 3.55 -18.07
C ILE A 128 7.47 4.68 -19.05
N ALA A 129 8.59 5.39 -18.87
CA ALA A 129 8.98 6.46 -19.78
C ALA A 129 9.38 5.92 -21.16
N ALA A 130 10.11 4.80 -21.23
CA ALA A 130 10.47 4.18 -22.50
C ALA A 130 9.23 3.70 -23.28
N ASP A 131 8.23 3.16 -22.58
CA ASP A 131 6.97 2.73 -23.15
C ASP A 131 6.13 3.92 -23.62
N ALA A 132 6.03 4.99 -22.81
CA ALA A 132 5.33 6.22 -23.18
C ALA A 132 6.00 6.97 -24.34
N LEU A 133 7.32 6.82 -24.51
CA LEU A 133 8.08 7.31 -25.66
C LEU A 133 8.04 6.35 -26.87
N CYS A 134 7.31 5.23 -26.78
CA CYS A 134 7.17 4.22 -27.83
C CYS A 134 8.52 3.72 -28.38
N ILE A 135 9.51 3.52 -27.51
CA ILE A 135 10.84 3.08 -27.93
C ILE A 135 10.80 1.59 -28.29
N ARG A 136 10.72 1.28 -29.59
CA ARG A 136 10.59 -0.11 -30.08
C ARG A 136 11.90 -0.91 -30.04
N LYS A 137 13.04 -0.25 -30.24
CA LYS A 137 14.34 -0.93 -30.30
C LYS A 137 14.96 -1.03 -28.91
N GLU A 138 15.34 -2.24 -28.54
CA GLU A 138 15.89 -2.53 -27.23
C GLU A 138 17.22 -1.81 -26.96
N SER A 139 18.05 -1.68 -28.00
CA SER A 139 19.30 -0.90 -27.93
C SER A 139 19.07 0.58 -27.60
N ILE A 140 17.95 1.16 -28.05
CA ILE A 140 17.56 2.54 -27.76
C ILE A 140 17.01 2.65 -26.35
N LYS A 141 16.25 1.65 -25.85
CA LYS A 141 15.80 1.61 -24.46
C LYS A 141 16.97 1.59 -23.50
N VAL A 142 17.99 0.77 -23.78
CA VAL A 142 19.23 0.72 -22.99
C VAL A 142 19.97 2.06 -23.05
N ALA A 143 20.11 2.67 -24.23
CA ALA A 143 20.76 3.98 -24.36
C ALA A 143 20.00 5.08 -23.59
N PHE A 144 18.67 5.05 -23.63
CA PHE A 144 17.80 5.94 -22.87
C PHE A 144 17.94 5.72 -21.36
N ALA A 145 17.99 4.47 -20.89
CA ALA A 145 18.25 4.16 -19.48
C ALA A 145 19.63 4.66 -19.04
N MET A 146 20.65 4.43 -19.87
CA MET A 146 22.02 4.89 -19.59
C MET A 146 22.15 6.42 -19.53
N SER A 147 21.41 7.17 -20.36
CA SER A 147 21.46 8.64 -20.34
C SER A 147 20.87 9.26 -19.06
N HIS A 148 20.07 8.49 -18.32
CA HIS A 148 19.51 8.88 -17.02
C HIS A 148 20.32 8.38 -15.83
N LEU A 149 21.50 7.79 -16.06
CA LEU A 149 22.47 7.51 -15.01
C LEU A 149 23.29 8.77 -14.70
N LYS A 150 23.81 8.86 -13.47
CA LYS A 150 24.78 9.87 -13.06
C LYS A 150 25.79 9.28 -12.09
N GLY A 151 26.98 9.89 -11.98
CA GLY A 151 27.92 9.58 -10.91
C GLY A 151 28.40 8.13 -10.93
N ARG A 152 28.22 7.38 -9.82
CA ARG A 152 28.75 6.00 -9.70
C ARG A 152 28.08 5.04 -10.69
N ALA A 153 26.77 5.18 -10.89
CA ALA A 153 26.02 4.33 -11.81
C ALA A 153 26.42 4.55 -13.27
N GLU A 154 26.69 5.81 -13.64
CA GLU A 154 27.18 6.16 -14.97
C GLU A 154 28.58 5.57 -15.22
N ALA A 155 29.53 5.78 -14.30
CA ALA A 155 30.88 5.23 -14.42
C ALA A 155 30.87 3.70 -14.53
N TRP A 156 30.03 3.03 -13.74
CA TRP A 156 29.81 1.59 -13.83
C TRP A 156 29.32 1.17 -15.23
N ALA A 157 28.25 1.79 -15.75
CA ALA A 157 27.66 1.40 -17.03
C ALA A 157 28.63 1.62 -18.20
N TYR A 158 29.34 2.76 -18.23
CA TYR A 158 30.32 3.03 -19.27
C TYR A 158 31.56 2.13 -19.18
N SER A 159 31.99 1.74 -17.97
CA SER A 159 33.11 0.80 -17.82
C SER A 159 32.83 -0.56 -18.48
N LEU A 160 31.60 -1.06 -18.37
CA LEU A 160 31.17 -2.29 -19.02
C LEU A 160 31.01 -2.13 -20.53
N ARG A 161 30.47 -0.98 -20.98
CA ARG A 161 30.29 -0.67 -22.41
C ARG A 161 31.64 -0.54 -23.14
N MET A 162 32.65 0.02 -22.50
CA MET A 162 34.00 0.13 -23.07
C MET A 162 34.66 -1.24 -23.28
N GLY A 163 34.39 -2.21 -22.40
CA GLY A 163 34.91 -3.59 -22.54
C GLY A 163 34.12 -4.45 -23.53
N ASN A 164 32.79 -4.23 -23.63
CA ASN A 164 31.93 -4.95 -24.56
C ASN A 164 30.81 -4.01 -25.09
N PRO A 165 30.80 -3.70 -26.41
CA PRO A 165 29.75 -2.88 -27.03
C PRO A 165 28.33 -3.41 -26.80
N ASN A 166 28.18 -4.73 -26.67
CA ASN A 166 26.92 -5.44 -26.45
C ASN A 166 26.78 -6.00 -25.01
N CYS A 167 27.36 -5.33 -24.01
CA CYS A 167 27.24 -5.71 -22.59
C CYS A 167 25.79 -5.76 -22.08
N PHE A 168 24.87 -5.04 -22.74
CA PHE A 168 23.45 -4.96 -22.42
C PHE A 168 22.64 -5.19 -23.71
N PRO A 169 22.31 -6.45 -24.05
CA PRO A 169 21.50 -6.75 -25.23
C PRO A 169 20.05 -6.27 -25.04
N THR A 170 19.51 -6.44 -23.82
CA THR A 170 18.17 -5.99 -23.46
C THR A 170 18.13 -5.04 -22.25
N LEU A 171 17.04 -4.27 -22.11
CA LEU A 171 16.74 -3.49 -20.92
C LEU A 171 16.55 -4.40 -19.70
N GLU A 172 16.05 -5.61 -19.90
CA GLU A 172 15.93 -6.63 -18.86
C GLU A 172 17.32 -7.12 -18.39
N ASP A 173 18.26 -7.36 -19.31
CA ASP A 173 19.65 -7.69 -18.98
C ASP A 173 20.35 -6.54 -18.27
N PHE A 174 20.13 -5.31 -18.75
CA PHE A 174 20.62 -4.09 -18.11
C PHE A 174 20.08 -3.97 -16.67
N ALA A 175 18.77 -4.13 -16.49
CA ALA A 175 18.13 -4.09 -15.18
C ALA A 175 18.66 -5.18 -14.25
N SER A 176 18.88 -6.39 -14.76
CA SER A 176 19.42 -7.52 -14.01
C SER A 176 20.86 -7.27 -13.54
N GLN A 177 21.72 -6.73 -14.40
CA GLN A 177 23.09 -6.36 -14.04
C GLN A 177 23.13 -5.17 -13.09
N LEU A 178 22.25 -4.18 -13.28
CA LEU A 178 22.14 -3.02 -12.40
C LEU A 178 21.70 -3.43 -10.98
N LYS A 179 20.70 -4.33 -10.88
CA LYS A 179 20.28 -4.93 -9.61
C LYS A 179 21.45 -5.63 -8.92
N LYS A 180 22.21 -6.46 -9.64
CA LYS A 180 23.39 -7.17 -9.08
C LYS A 180 24.50 -6.22 -8.62
N ALA A 181 24.68 -5.08 -9.29
CA ALA A 181 25.73 -4.12 -8.97
C ALA A 181 25.39 -3.19 -7.79
N PHE A 182 24.12 -2.76 -7.68
CA PHE A 182 23.71 -1.71 -6.73
C PHE A 182 22.85 -2.21 -5.57
N LEU A 183 22.29 -3.42 -5.64
CA LEU A 183 21.59 -4.01 -4.50
C LEU A 183 22.52 -4.90 -3.68
N PRO A 184 22.50 -4.79 -2.34
CA PRO A 184 23.17 -5.75 -1.48
C PRO A 184 22.70 -7.20 -1.78
N PRO A 185 23.58 -8.21 -1.73
CA PRO A 185 23.23 -9.60 -2.07
C PRO A 185 22.04 -10.21 -1.30
N ASN A 186 21.71 -9.65 -0.14
CA ASN A 186 20.61 -10.11 0.72
C ASN A 186 19.49 -9.07 0.85
N SER A 187 19.41 -8.08 -0.04
CA SER A 187 18.41 -7.01 0.05
C SER A 187 16.99 -7.56 0.01
N ASP A 188 16.72 -8.50 -0.89
CA ASP A 188 15.40 -9.09 -1.08
C ASP A 188 14.95 -9.88 0.16
N PHE A 189 15.82 -10.78 0.65
CA PHE A 189 15.57 -11.53 1.88
C PHE A 189 15.34 -10.60 3.08
N ARG A 190 16.13 -9.54 3.22
CA ARG A 190 15.99 -8.56 4.31
C ARG A 190 14.66 -7.81 4.23
N ASN A 191 14.28 -7.33 3.05
CA ASN A 191 13.02 -6.60 2.84
C ASN A 191 11.82 -7.53 3.03
N ARG A 192 11.88 -8.75 2.52
CA ARG A 192 10.86 -9.79 2.71
C ARG A 192 10.71 -10.14 4.19
N SER A 193 11.81 -10.36 4.90
CA SER A 193 11.79 -10.65 6.34
C SER A 193 11.20 -9.49 7.14
N ARG A 194 11.57 -8.24 6.81
CA ARG A 194 10.97 -7.05 7.43
C ARG A 194 9.49 -6.94 7.17
N PHE A 195 9.05 -7.19 5.93
CA PHE A 195 7.63 -7.17 5.57
C PHE A 195 6.83 -8.21 6.36
N LEU A 196 7.29 -9.45 6.39
CA LEU A 196 6.61 -10.53 7.12
C LEU A 196 6.52 -10.29 8.63
N ASN A 197 7.50 -9.59 9.20
CA ASN A 197 7.55 -9.26 10.64
C ASN A 197 7.09 -7.82 10.93
N ALA A 198 6.52 -7.11 9.96
CA ALA A 198 6.12 -5.73 10.13
C ALA A 198 4.95 -5.63 11.10
N ALA A 199 5.02 -4.68 12.03
CA ALA A 199 3.98 -4.41 13.01
C ALA A 199 3.80 -2.91 13.17
N GLN A 200 2.55 -2.46 13.30
CA GLN A 200 2.18 -1.06 13.41
C GLN A 200 2.86 -0.37 14.60
N GLY A 201 2.96 -1.05 15.75
CA GLY A 201 3.64 -0.51 16.93
C GLY A 201 3.08 0.85 17.36
N LYS A 202 3.92 1.89 17.29
CA LYS A 202 3.53 3.28 17.65
C LYS A 202 3.10 4.13 16.44
N GLN A 203 3.19 3.59 15.23
CA GLN A 203 2.85 4.32 14.01
C GLN A 203 1.33 4.42 13.84
N THR A 204 0.91 5.45 13.12
CA THR A 204 -0.46 5.53 12.61
C THR A 204 -0.72 4.42 11.60
N ILE A 205 -1.98 4.06 11.36
CA ILE A 205 -2.33 3.06 10.34
C ILE A 205 -1.80 3.49 8.97
N ARG A 206 -1.85 4.79 8.65
CA ARG A 206 -1.34 5.35 7.38
C ARG A 206 0.17 5.15 7.23
N GLU A 207 0.94 5.47 8.25
CA GLU A 207 2.41 5.28 8.25
C GLU A 207 2.78 3.80 8.09
N PHE A 208 2.08 2.92 8.79
CA PHE A 208 2.28 1.48 8.68
C PHE A 208 1.98 0.96 7.26
N VAL A 209 0.89 1.44 6.64
CA VAL A 209 0.56 1.11 5.24
C VAL A 209 1.64 1.60 4.29
N HIS A 210 2.18 2.81 4.48
CA HIS A 210 3.28 3.32 3.68
C HIS A 210 4.54 2.47 3.82
N GLU A 211 4.88 2.04 5.03
CA GLU A 211 6.02 1.14 5.28
C GLU A 211 5.84 -0.21 4.57
N LEU A 212 4.66 -0.83 4.68
CA LEU A 212 4.38 -2.09 3.98
C LEU A 212 4.48 -1.96 2.46
N ARG A 213 3.89 -0.91 1.88
CA ARG A 213 3.96 -0.63 0.43
C ARG A 213 5.40 -0.39 -0.01
N TYR A 214 6.18 0.33 0.79
CA TYR A 214 7.59 0.59 0.52
C TYR A 214 8.44 -0.69 0.56
N LEU A 215 8.25 -1.53 1.58
CA LEU A 215 8.96 -2.80 1.72
C LEU A 215 8.62 -3.73 0.56
N TYR A 216 7.33 -3.81 0.17
CA TYR A 216 6.87 -4.59 -0.97
C TYR A 216 7.48 -4.09 -2.29
N ALA A 217 7.46 -2.79 -2.55
CA ALA A 217 8.06 -2.20 -3.75
C ALA A 217 9.60 -2.35 -3.80
N SER A 218 10.24 -2.65 -2.66
CA SER A 218 11.69 -2.87 -2.56
C SER A 218 12.09 -4.35 -2.69
N MET A 219 11.13 -5.27 -2.88
CA MET A 219 11.40 -6.68 -3.19
C MET A 219 11.64 -6.86 -4.70
N ASN A 220 12.52 -7.78 -5.05
CA ASN A 220 12.83 -8.10 -6.45
C ASN A 220 11.83 -9.14 -6.96
N ASP A 221 11.22 -8.86 -8.10
CA ASP A 221 10.02 -9.47 -8.70
C ASP A 221 9.97 -11.00 -8.88
N GLU A 222 11.04 -11.76 -8.66
CA GLU A 222 11.09 -13.18 -9.05
C GLU A 222 10.08 -14.07 -8.29
N ARG A 223 9.62 -13.63 -7.11
CA ARG A 223 8.51 -14.26 -6.36
C ARG A 223 7.72 -13.23 -5.58
N SER A 224 6.87 -12.49 -6.29
CA SER A 224 5.84 -11.65 -5.68
C SER A 224 5.11 -12.41 -4.55
N LEU A 225 4.88 -11.71 -3.43
CA LEU A 225 4.17 -12.29 -2.29
C LEU A 225 2.68 -12.47 -2.65
N PRO A 226 2.10 -13.66 -2.41
CA PRO A 226 0.67 -13.87 -2.61
C PRO A 226 -0.16 -12.82 -1.88
N GLU A 227 -1.26 -12.42 -2.48
CA GLU A 227 -2.11 -11.37 -1.91
C GLU A 227 -2.66 -11.73 -0.53
N SER A 228 -3.09 -12.99 -0.35
CA SER A 228 -3.45 -13.55 0.95
C SER A 228 -2.36 -13.34 2.01
N THR A 229 -1.07 -13.48 1.65
CA THR A 229 0.03 -13.23 2.59
C THR A 229 0.15 -11.74 2.91
N ARG A 230 0.00 -10.85 1.93
CA ARG A 230 0.02 -9.39 2.14
C ARG A 230 -1.11 -8.93 3.08
N VAL A 231 -2.32 -9.44 2.85
CA VAL A 231 -3.49 -9.19 3.70
C VAL A 231 -3.25 -9.74 5.12
N THR A 232 -2.77 -10.98 5.24
CA THR A 232 -2.51 -11.61 6.53
C THR A 232 -1.46 -10.85 7.34
N VAL A 233 -0.36 -10.43 6.70
CA VAL A 233 0.68 -9.60 7.33
C VAL A 233 0.08 -8.28 7.81
N PHE A 234 -0.73 -7.60 7.00
CA PHE A 234 -1.37 -6.35 7.40
C PHE A 234 -2.32 -6.55 8.58
N MET A 235 -3.24 -7.51 8.49
CA MET A 235 -4.19 -7.84 9.57
C MET A 235 -3.48 -8.22 10.87
N ASN A 236 -2.39 -8.98 10.78
CA ASN A 236 -1.63 -9.43 11.95
C ASN A 236 -0.72 -8.34 12.52
N GLY A 237 -0.17 -7.47 11.68
CA GLY A 237 0.69 -6.36 12.09
C GLY A 237 -0.07 -5.18 12.70
N LEU A 238 -1.36 -5.03 12.43
CA LEU A 238 -2.20 -4.00 13.06
C LEU A 238 -2.35 -4.21 14.56
N ASN A 239 -2.34 -3.08 15.30
CA ASN A 239 -2.60 -3.07 16.73
C ASN A 239 -4.01 -3.59 17.04
N LYS A 240 -4.20 -4.14 18.24
CA LYS A 240 -5.53 -4.56 18.71
C LYS A 240 -6.44 -3.33 18.81
N GLY A 241 -7.55 -3.33 18.08
CA GLY A 241 -8.48 -2.21 18.04
C GLY A 241 -9.66 -2.42 17.08
N PRO A 242 -10.50 -1.39 16.87
CA PRO A 242 -11.67 -1.45 15.99
C PRO A 242 -11.32 -1.80 14.55
N ALA A 243 -10.33 -1.12 13.96
CA ALA A 243 -9.87 -1.39 12.60
C ALA A 243 -9.45 -2.85 12.38
N ARG A 244 -8.67 -3.41 13.32
CA ARG A 244 -8.31 -4.83 13.27
C ARG A 244 -9.54 -5.73 13.42
N THR A 245 -10.42 -5.42 14.36
CA THR A 245 -11.65 -6.20 14.60
C THR A 245 -12.54 -6.26 13.36
N GLU A 246 -12.71 -5.13 12.68
CA GLU A 246 -13.53 -5.07 11.47
C GLU A 246 -12.94 -5.90 10.33
N LEU A 247 -11.62 -5.90 10.16
CA LEU A 247 -10.96 -6.76 9.18
C LEU A 247 -11.18 -8.26 9.45
N PHE A 248 -11.16 -8.69 10.72
CA PHE A 248 -11.45 -10.09 11.10
C PHE A 248 -12.93 -10.47 10.97
N ARG A 249 -13.82 -9.50 10.76
CA ARG A 249 -15.23 -9.77 10.41
C ARG A 249 -15.43 -9.88 8.91
N ARG A 250 -14.77 -9.01 8.15
CA ARG A 250 -14.97 -8.85 6.70
C ARG A 250 -14.15 -9.84 5.86
N TYR A 251 -12.97 -10.27 6.34
CA TYR A 251 -12.04 -11.12 5.59
C TYR A 251 -11.78 -10.60 4.16
N PRO A 252 -11.14 -9.42 4.02
CA PRO A 252 -10.85 -8.86 2.70
C PRO A 252 -9.94 -9.77 1.88
N GLU A 253 -10.15 -9.81 0.57
CA GLU A 253 -9.35 -10.64 -0.33
C GLU A 253 -8.09 -9.92 -0.79
N THR A 254 -8.12 -8.58 -0.82
CA THR A 254 -7.04 -7.74 -1.35
C THR A 254 -6.39 -6.85 -0.30
N PHE A 255 -5.12 -6.53 -0.50
CA PHE A 255 -4.40 -5.62 0.41
C PHE A 255 -5.03 -4.23 0.42
N ASP A 256 -5.43 -3.71 -0.75
CA ASP A 256 -6.02 -2.37 -0.85
C ASP A 256 -7.44 -2.30 -0.27
N GLU A 257 -8.25 -3.35 -0.39
CA GLU A 257 -9.53 -3.46 0.30
C GLU A 257 -9.33 -3.44 1.83
N ALA A 258 -8.38 -4.24 2.33
CA ALA A 258 -8.04 -4.25 3.75
C ALA A 258 -7.61 -2.86 4.24
N VAL A 259 -6.78 -2.14 3.47
CA VAL A 259 -6.37 -0.76 3.79
C VAL A 259 -7.57 0.18 3.84
N SER A 260 -8.49 0.08 2.87
CA SER A 260 -9.69 0.93 2.82
C SER A 260 -10.59 0.73 4.06
N ILE A 261 -10.82 -0.54 4.45
CA ILE A 261 -11.59 -0.88 5.65
C ILE A 261 -10.90 -0.35 6.91
N ALA A 262 -9.60 -0.56 7.05
CA ALA A 262 -8.86 -0.11 8.22
C ALA A 262 -8.88 1.42 8.38
N LEU A 263 -8.72 2.16 7.28
CA LEU A 263 -8.71 3.63 7.30
C LEU A 263 -10.10 4.21 7.52
N SER A 264 -11.15 3.60 6.96
CA SER A 264 -12.53 4.05 7.19
C SER A 264 -12.98 3.81 8.63
N GLU A 265 -12.58 2.69 9.23
CA GLU A 265 -12.84 2.39 10.63
C GLU A 265 -12.06 3.32 11.59
N ASP A 266 -10.79 3.62 11.29
CA ASP A 266 -9.99 4.58 12.07
C ASP A 266 -10.61 5.98 12.05
N PHE A 267 -11.08 6.42 10.88
CA PHE A 267 -11.80 7.68 10.75
C PHE A 267 -13.09 7.70 11.58
N SER A 268 -13.89 6.64 11.48
CA SER A 268 -15.17 6.51 12.20
C SER A 268 -14.96 6.50 13.71
N GLN A 269 -13.94 5.79 14.19
CA GLN A 269 -13.60 5.72 15.61
C GLN A 269 -13.09 7.07 16.15
N ASN A 270 -12.31 7.81 15.36
CA ASN A 270 -11.85 9.14 15.75
C ASN A 270 -13.01 10.15 15.79
N LEU A 271 -13.95 10.08 14.85
CA LEU A 271 -15.17 10.87 14.88
C LEU A 271 -16.00 10.59 16.13
N ALA A 272 -16.20 9.32 16.48
CA ALA A 272 -16.93 8.93 17.69
C ALA A 272 -16.25 9.39 18.99
N ARG A 273 -14.91 9.46 19.01
CA ARG A 273 -14.18 10.00 20.17
C ARG A 273 -14.30 11.52 20.27
N ALA A 274 -14.25 12.23 19.14
CA ALA A 274 -14.45 13.68 19.10
C ALA A 274 -15.87 14.06 19.56
N SER A 275 -16.89 13.32 19.11
CA SER A 275 -18.27 13.54 19.56
C SER A 275 -18.49 13.15 21.02
N ALA A 276 -17.78 12.14 21.54
CA ALA A 276 -17.82 11.80 22.96
C ALA A 276 -17.14 12.85 23.86
N SER A 277 -16.10 13.54 23.36
CA SER A 277 -15.51 14.67 24.10
C SER A 277 -16.39 15.92 24.10
N ASP A 278 -17.19 16.14 23.05
CA ASP A 278 -18.19 17.22 23.01
C ASP A 278 -19.47 16.88 23.81
N SER A 279 -19.73 15.59 24.04
CA SER A 279 -20.85 15.08 24.84
C SER A 279 -20.45 14.85 26.32
N MET A 280 -19.80 15.84 26.93
CA MET A 280 -19.69 15.91 28.39
C MET A 280 -20.84 16.77 28.96
N ASP A 281 -22.09 16.37 28.69
CA ASP A 281 -23.25 16.62 29.57
C ASP A 281 -24.46 15.81 29.08
N MET A 282 -24.48 14.50 29.38
CA MET A 282 -25.71 13.72 29.35
C MET A 282 -25.87 13.09 30.73
N ASP A 283 -26.48 13.86 31.62
CA ASP A 283 -26.93 13.40 32.93
C ASP A 283 -27.88 12.21 32.72
N ILE A 284 -27.41 11.01 33.05
CA ILE A 284 -28.15 9.74 33.01
C ILE A 284 -29.20 9.67 34.15
N SER A 285 -29.89 10.80 34.38
CA SER A 285 -30.92 10.95 35.41
C SER A 285 -32.33 11.14 34.81
N SER A 286 -32.50 11.20 33.49
CA SER A 286 -33.78 11.54 32.84
C SER A 286 -34.55 10.39 32.16
N MET A 287 -34.17 9.13 32.36
CA MET A 287 -34.93 7.96 31.87
C MET A 287 -35.50 7.11 33.01
N GLY A 288 -36.08 7.79 34.01
CA GLY A 288 -36.83 7.19 35.11
C GLY A 288 -38.11 7.95 35.51
N GLN A 289 -38.53 8.96 34.74
CA GLN A 289 -39.80 9.65 35.00
C GLN A 289 -40.97 8.91 34.34
N ILE A 290 -41.44 7.90 35.06
CA ILE A 290 -42.86 7.52 35.01
C ILE A 290 -43.64 8.72 35.55
N PRO A 291 -44.66 9.26 34.86
CA PRO A 291 -45.45 10.37 35.38
C PRO A 291 -46.36 9.86 36.51
N GLN A 292 -45.84 9.86 37.74
CA GLN A 292 -46.67 9.71 38.93
C GLN A 292 -47.24 11.07 39.31
N ARG A 293 -48.54 11.20 39.01
CA ARG A 293 -49.54 12.07 39.64
C ARG A 293 -49.07 12.69 40.96
N ASP A 294 -49.30 13.99 41.04
CA ASP A 294 -49.36 14.78 42.27
C ASP A 294 -50.19 14.05 43.34
N GLN A 295 -49.51 13.42 44.30
CA GLN A 295 -50.08 13.10 45.60
C GLN A 295 -49.11 13.55 46.68
N ALA A 296 -49.64 14.47 47.48
CA ALA A 296 -49.13 14.99 48.72
C ALA A 296 -48.30 13.97 49.51
N GLY A 297 -47.21 14.45 50.10
CA GLY A 297 -46.37 13.69 51.01
C GLY A 297 -47.20 12.93 52.05
N GLN A 298 -47.26 11.62 51.89
CA GLN A 298 -47.62 10.70 52.96
C GLN A 298 -46.33 10.25 53.65
N PRO A 299 -46.09 10.65 54.92
CA PRO A 299 -45.08 10.00 55.73
C PRO A 299 -45.56 8.57 56.01
N SER A 300 -44.72 7.59 55.70
CA SER A 300 -44.93 6.20 56.11
C SER A 300 -45.13 6.17 57.63
N PRO A 301 -46.20 5.55 58.16
CA PRO A 301 -46.60 5.67 59.57
C PRO A 301 -45.61 5.05 60.58
N ASP A 302 -44.58 4.34 60.12
CA ASP A 302 -43.63 3.64 60.98
C ASP A 302 -42.24 4.29 61.10
N LYS A 303 -41.96 5.39 60.38
CA LYS A 303 -40.69 6.11 60.55
C LYS A 303 -40.83 7.19 61.62
N ARG A 304 -40.62 6.77 62.87
CA ARG A 304 -40.56 7.64 64.04
C ARG A 304 -39.18 8.30 64.15
N CYS A 305 -39.15 9.54 64.63
CA CYS A 305 -37.91 10.23 64.97
C CYS A 305 -37.12 9.40 66.00
N TYR A 306 -35.85 9.11 65.71
CA TYR A 306 -34.99 8.31 66.59
C TYR A 306 -34.70 8.98 67.96
N GLU A 307 -34.99 10.28 68.09
CA GLU A 307 -34.70 11.06 69.31
C GLU A 307 -35.96 11.25 70.18
N CYS A 308 -37.12 11.62 69.60
CA CYS A 308 -38.36 11.86 70.34
C CYS A 308 -39.48 10.82 70.10
N LYS A 309 -39.25 9.82 69.24
CA LYS A 309 -40.19 8.74 68.87
C LYS A 309 -41.53 9.19 68.27
N GLN A 310 -41.66 10.47 67.93
CA GLN A 310 -42.82 11.05 67.24
C GLN A 310 -42.71 10.81 65.72
N PRO A 311 -43.81 10.47 65.02
CA PRO A 311 -43.83 10.34 63.56
C PRO A 311 -43.75 11.71 62.86
N GLY A 312 -43.36 11.71 61.58
CA GLY A 312 -43.43 12.91 60.72
C GLY A 312 -42.15 13.74 60.60
N HIS A 313 -41.05 13.37 61.28
CA HIS A 313 -39.74 14.00 61.08
C HIS A 313 -38.58 13.06 61.45
N PHE A 314 -37.38 13.32 60.92
CA PHE A 314 -36.14 12.62 61.29
C PHE A 314 -35.40 13.37 62.42
N ALA A 315 -34.53 12.68 63.17
CA ALA A 315 -33.80 13.23 64.34
C ALA A 315 -33.07 14.57 64.06
N ARG A 316 -32.58 14.77 62.84
CA ARG A 316 -31.94 16.05 62.44
C ARG A 316 -32.88 17.25 62.46
N ASN A 317 -34.18 17.04 62.26
CA ASN A 317 -35.21 18.08 62.23
C ASN A 317 -36.13 17.98 63.45
N CYS A 318 -35.64 17.45 64.58
CA CYS A 318 -36.45 17.30 65.78
C CYS A 318 -36.69 18.66 66.46
N PRO A 319 -37.96 19.11 66.61
CA PRO A 319 -38.27 20.38 67.26
C PRO A 319 -38.01 20.38 68.77
N GLN A 320 -37.75 19.21 69.37
CA GLN A 320 -37.39 19.05 70.79
C GLN A 320 -35.87 19.06 71.03
N ARG A 321 -35.06 19.27 70.00
CA ARG A 321 -33.60 19.27 70.13
C ARG A 321 -33.17 20.52 70.92
N SER A 322 -32.90 20.32 72.20
CA SER A 322 -32.68 21.39 73.16
C SER A 322 -31.46 22.24 72.83
N ASP A 323 -31.71 23.53 72.93
CA ASP A 323 -30.87 24.68 72.65
C ASP A 323 -29.77 24.81 73.71
N SER A 324 -28.67 24.06 73.57
CA SER A 324 -27.56 24.09 74.56
C SER A 324 -26.16 24.29 73.99
N ARG A 325 -25.99 24.55 72.68
CA ARG A 325 -24.66 24.86 72.11
C ARG A 325 -24.68 25.94 71.01
N ARG A 326 -25.45 27.01 71.21
CA ARG A 326 -25.22 28.29 70.51
C ARG A 326 -24.39 29.22 71.42
N ARG A 327 -23.07 29.22 71.20
CA ARG A 327 -22.04 30.23 71.53
C ARG A 327 -20.77 29.67 70.87
N ASP A 328 -20.24 30.20 69.79
CA ASP A 328 -19.76 31.57 69.58
C ASP A 328 -19.57 31.78 68.05
N MET A 329 -20.05 32.89 67.53
CA MET A 329 -19.80 33.38 66.16
C MET A 329 -19.34 34.82 66.30
N SER A 330 -18.04 35.05 66.10
CA SER A 330 -17.48 36.37 65.83
C SER A 330 -17.05 36.46 64.36
N PRO A 331 -17.27 37.61 63.67
CA PRO A 331 -17.16 37.70 62.22
C PRO A 331 -15.75 38.09 61.77
N ARG A 332 -15.21 37.45 60.72
CA ARG A 332 -14.00 37.92 60.02
C ARG A 332 -14.31 38.39 58.60
N ARG A 333 -14.46 39.72 58.55
CA ARG A 333 -14.01 40.71 57.54
C ARG A 333 -13.48 40.17 56.20
N SER A 334 -14.15 40.62 55.15
CA SER A 334 -13.70 40.67 53.75
C SER A 334 -12.51 41.62 53.58
N GLN A 335 -11.44 41.14 52.93
CA GLN A 335 -10.48 41.98 52.22
C GLN A 335 -10.03 41.27 50.94
N SER A 336 -10.34 41.93 49.83
CA SER A 336 -9.72 41.79 48.53
C SER A 336 -8.28 42.29 48.55
N ARG A 337 -7.39 41.64 47.80
CA ARG A 337 -6.35 42.29 46.96
C ARG A 337 -5.59 41.25 46.11
N ALA A 338 -5.45 41.61 44.84
CA ALA A 338 -4.47 41.10 43.90
C ALA A 338 -3.03 41.33 44.43
N ASP A 339 -2.06 40.52 44.01
CA ASP A 339 -1.14 40.86 42.90
C ASP A 339 0.05 39.86 42.83
N SER A 340 0.60 39.75 41.61
CA SER A 340 2.00 39.48 41.27
C SER A 340 2.66 38.09 41.52
N SER A 341 2.80 37.36 40.41
CA SER A 341 4.07 36.99 39.76
C SER A 341 5.34 36.75 40.60
N SER A 342 5.92 35.55 40.43
CA SER A 342 7.35 35.30 40.08
C SER A 342 7.87 34.01 40.74
N PHE A 343 7.98 32.95 39.94
CA PHE A 343 8.87 31.81 40.22
C PHE A 343 10.15 31.99 39.40
N PRO A 344 11.34 32.14 40.03
CA PRO A 344 12.60 31.95 39.33
C PRO A 344 13.07 30.49 39.46
N GLY A 345 13.66 30.01 38.38
CA GLY A 345 14.06 28.63 38.19
C GLY A 345 15.28 28.19 39.02
N ARG A 346 15.30 26.88 39.28
CA ARG A 346 16.50 26.06 39.46
C ARG A 346 16.61 25.23 38.19
N GLY A 347 17.65 25.31 37.39
CA GLY A 347 19.05 25.11 37.77
C GLY A 347 19.47 23.77 37.19
N GLN A 348 19.70 23.75 35.87
CA GLN A 348 20.18 22.58 35.12
C GLN A 348 21.61 22.26 35.57
N SER A 349 21.86 21.00 35.91
CA SER A 349 23.20 20.48 36.14
C SER A 349 23.67 19.79 34.86
N GLU A 350 24.38 20.52 34.01
CA GLU A 350 25.23 19.93 32.97
C GLU A 350 26.36 19.12 33.64
N ARG A 351 26.50 17.85 33.25
CA ARG A 351 27.71 17.05 33.49
C ARG A 351 27.99 16.15 32.29
N VAL A 352 28.89 16.62 31.43
CA VAL A 352 29.96 15.85 30.76
C VAL A 352 31.05 16.90 30.48
N PRO A 353 32.36 16.57 30.39
CA PRO A 353 32.94 15.29 29.95
C PRO A 353 34.12 14.82 30.82
N PHE A 354 34.59 13.58 30.68
CA PHE A 354 36.03 13.26 30.81
C PHE A 354 36.33 11.87 30.22
N SER A 355 37.17 11.86 29.18
CA SER A 355 38.00 10.72 28.78
C SER A 355 39.20 10.59 29.73
N PRO A 356 39.81 9.40 29.81
CA PRO A 356 41.25 9.33 29.93
C PRO A 356 41.89 8.59 28.75
N ARG A 357 42.92 9.23 28.22
CA ARG A 357 43.92 8.71 27.30
C ARG A 357 45.05 8.10 28.14
N SER A 358 45.56 6.92 27.77
CA SER A 358 46.97 6.71 27.39
C SER A 358 47.53 5.30 27.65
N GLN A 359 48.07 4.73 26.57
CA GLN A 359 49.35 4.03 26.42
C GLN A 359 49.58 2.62 27.00
N GLY A 360 50.14 1.75 26.16
CA GLY A 360 50.93 0.59 26.60
C GLY A 360 51.17 -0.54 25.59
N LYS A 361 52.11 -0.33 24.66
CA LYS A 361 53.03 -1.25 23.93
C LYS A 361 52.96 -2.79 24.12
N GLY A 362 53.27 -3.52 23.03
CA GLY A 362 53.95 -4.83 23.00
C GLY A 362 53.27 -5.85 22.08
N SER A 363 53.75 -6.16 20.87
CA SER A 363 54.88 -7.05 20.51
C SER A 363 54.45 -8.49 20.15
N THR A 364 54.71 -8.87 18.89
CA THR A 364 55.03 -10.22 18.35
C THR A 364 54.10 -11.40 18.61
N GLN A 365 53.53 -11.97 17.53
CA GLN A 365 54.05 -13.19 16.88
C GLN A 365 53.54 -13.28 15.44
#